data_AF-A0A8T3Y4X5-F1
#
_entry.id   AF-A0A8T3Y4X5-F1
#
_cell.length_a   1.000
_cell.length_b   1.000
_cell.length_c   1.000
_cell.angle_alpha   90.00
_cell.angle_beta   90.00
_cell.angle_gamma   90.00
#
_symmetry.space_group_name_H-M   'P 1'
#
loop_
_entity.id
_entity.type
_entity.pdbx_description
1 polymer ?
#
loop_
_entity_poly.entity_id
_entity_poly.type
_entity_poly.pdbx_seq_one_letter_code
_entity_poly.pdbx_strand_id
1 'polypeptide(L)'
;MHIRDHLARVPDHLKSAQEFKTLRVLIREQHIDTATQLRRYIKSEISSLSASLKSLGESSTNNRKRAEISKKLEFLHTVQEKILQYL
;
A
#
# COMPACT_ATOMS: atom_id res chain seq x y z
N MET A 1 20.60 2.85 -0.97
CA MET A 1 19.86 2.24 0.16
C MET A 1 18.82 1.30 -0.42
N HIS A 2 18.88 0.00 -0.10
CA HIS A 2 17.90 -0.97 -0.61
C HIS A 2 16.58 -0.87 0.17
N ILE A 3 15.47 -0.88 -0.56
CA ILE A 3 14.12 -0.83 0.03
C ILE A 3 13.85 -2.00 0.99
N ARG A 4 14.51 -3.14 0.74
CA ARG A 4 14.44 -4.35 1.57
C ARG A 4 14.82 -4.11 3.03
N ASP A 5 15.79 -3.22 3.28
CA ASP A 5 16.24 -2.88 4.63
C ASP A 5 15.18 -2.07 5.38
N HIS A 6 14.45 -1.23 4.66
CA HIS A 6 13.40 -0.38 5.22
C HIS A 6 12.13 -1.19 5.53
N LEU A 7 11.82 -2.20 4.71
CA LEU A 7 10.75 -3.16 4.99
C LEU A 7 10.98 -3.95 6.29
N ALA A 8 12.23 -4.20 6.68
CA ALA A 8 12.54 -4.91 7.91
C ALA A 8 12.11 -4.11 9.16
N ARG A 9 12.15 -2.77 9.07
CA ARG A 9 11.80 -1.82 10.14
C ARG A 9 10.29 -1.56 10.25
N VAL A 10 9.49 -2.14 9.35
CA VAL A 10 8.03 -2.00 9.36
C VAL A 10 7.44 -2.72 10.58
N PRO A 11 6.45 -2.12 11.26
CA PRO A 11 5.75 -2.77 12.36
C PRO A 11 5.11 -4.12 11.99
N ASP A 12 5.12 -5.08 12.92
CA ASP A 12 4.65 -6.46 12.68
C ASP A 12 3.15 -6.57 12.34
N HIS A 13 2.34 -5.66 12.89
CA HIS A 13 0.91 -5.58 12.55
C HIS A 13 0.68 -5.21 11.07
N LEU A 14 1.59 -4.45 10.45
CA LEU A 14 1.55 -4.16 9.02
C LEU A 14 2.11 -5.31 8.20
N LYS A 15 3.12 -6.03 8.70
CA LYS A 15 3.67 -7.23 8.03
C LYS A 15 2.63 -8.32 7.80
N SER A 16 1.64 -8.40 8.69
CA SER A 16 0.55 -9.36 8.63
C SER A 16 -0.53 -8.99 7.60
N ALA A 17 -0.59 -7.73 7.16
CA ALA A 17 -1.55 -7.29 6.17
C ALA A 17 -1.30 -7.96 4.82
N GLN A 18 -2.38 -8.41 4.17
CA GLN A 18 -2.30 -9.03 2.83
C GLN A 18 -1.61 -8.10 1.81
N GLU A 19 -1.87 -6.80 1.91
CA GLU A 19 -1.26 -5.78 1.06
C GLU A 19 0.26 -5.68 1.24
N PHE A 20 0.77 -5.89 2.44
CA PHE A 20 2.21 -5.93 2.69
C PHE A 20 2.87 -7.15 2.05
N LYS A 21 2.15 -8.29 2.01
CA LYS A 21 2.63 -9.49 1.29
C LYS A 21 2.74 -9.22 -0.20
N THR A 22 1.73 -8.58 -0.80
CA THR A 22 1.77 -8.15 -2.22
C THR A 22 2.96 -7.24 -2.47
N LEU A 23 3.17 -6.24 -1.61
CA LEU A 23 4.30 -5.32 -1.71
C LEU A 23 5.65 -6.05 -1.61
N ARG A 24 5.78 -7.00 -0.69
CA ARG A 24 6.98 -7.85 -0.55
C ARG A 24 7.24 -8.68 -1.80
N VAL A 25 6.21 -9.20 -2.45
CA VAL A 25 6.36 -9.95 -3.71
C VAL A 25 6.89 -9.03 -4.81
N LEU A 26 6.30 -7.85 -5.01
CA LEU A 26 6.76 -6.87 -5.99
C LEU A 26 8.22 -6.45 -5.76
N ILE A 27 8.63 -6.28 -4.49
CA ILE A 27 10.01 -5.96 -4.14
C ILE A 27 10.94 -7.17 -4.35
N ARG A 28 10.47 -8.39 -4.06
CA ARG A 28 11.26 -9.62 -4.28
C ARG A 28 11.47 -9.91 -5.76
N GLU A 29 10.47 -9.65 -6.58
CA GLU A 29 10.50 -9.78 -8.04
C GLU A 29 11.21 -8.60 -8.73
N GLN A 30 11.84 -7.69 -7.96
CA GLN A 30 12.59 -6.53 -8.45
C GLN A 30 11.75 -5.53 -9.26
N HIS A 31 10.42 -5.58 -9.17
CA HIS A 31 9.56 -4.52 -9.71
C HIS A 31 9.72 -3.20 -8.94
N ILE A 32 10.11 -3.29 -7.66
CA ILE A 32 10.37 -2.15 -6.79
C ILE A 32 11.70 -2.38 -6.07
N ASP A 33 12.76 -1.74 -6.55
CA ASP A 33 14.11 -1.89 -5.99
C ASP A 33 14.55 -0.65 -5.19
N THR A 34 13.99 0.51 -5.55
CA THR A 34 14.34 1.81 -4.96
C THR A 34 13.20 2.44 -4.16
N ALA A 35 13.57 3.30 -3.20
CA ALA A 35 12.69 4.21 -2.48
C ALA A 35 11.72 4.96 -3.41
N THR A 36 12.26 5.48 -4.52
CA THR A 36 11.54 6.29 -5.49
C THR A 36 10.50 5.46 -6.24
N GLN A 37 10.83 4.22 -6.63
CA GLN A 37 9.86 3.31 -7.24
C GLN A 37 8.75 2.94 -6.26
N LEU A 38 9.09 2.67 -5.00
CA LEU A 38 8.10 2.38 -3.97
C LEU A 38 7.14 3.56 -3.79
N ARG A 39 7.68 4.78 -3.67
CA ARG A 39 6.90 6.01 -3.53
C ARG A 39 5.96 6.23 -4.71
N ARG A 40 6.43 5.97 -5.94
CA ARG A 40 5.62 6.09 -7.15
C ARG A 40 4.50 5.03 -7.18
N TYR A 41 4.82 3.79 -6.84
CA TYR A 41 3.85 2.70 -6.76
C TYR A 41 2.74 3.01 -5.74
N ILE A 42 3.11 3.37 -4.51
CA ILE A 42 2.14 3.72 -3.45
C ILE A 42 1.24 4.87 -3.90
N LYS A 43 1.81 5.94 -4.48
CA LYS A 43 1.04 7.09 -4.95
C LYS A 43 0.05 6.70 -6.06
N SER A 44 0.47 5.82 -6.97
CA SER A 44 -0.37 5.30 -8.04
C SER A 44 -1.52 4.46 -7.48
N GLU A 45 -1.23 3.54 -6.55
CA GLU A 45 -2.23 2.69 -5.92
C GLU A 45 -3.25 3.50 -5.11
N ILE A 46 -2.80 4.48 -4.31
CA ILE A 46 -3.69 5.40 -3.59
C ILE A 46 -4.64 6.12 -4.57
N SER A 47 -4.11 6.60 -5.70
CA SER A 47 -4.92 7.30 -6.71
C SER A 47 -5.95 6.37 -7.37
N SER A 48 -5.53 5.15 -7.74
CA SER A 48 -6.39 4.12 -8.33
C SER A 48 -7.50 3.67 -7.37
N LEU A 49 -7.15 3.43 -6.11
CA LEU A 49 -8.10 3.04 -5.06
C LEU A 49 -9.06 4.17 -4.71
N SER A 50 -8.59 5.42 -4.65
CA SER A 50 -9.45 6.59 -4.45
C SER A 50 -10.44 6.79 -5.60
N ALA A 51 -10.01 6.60 -6.84
CA ALA A 51 -10.88 6.65 -8.01
C ALA A 51 -11.90 5.49 -8.00
N SER A 52 -11.47 4.30 -7.59
CA SER A 52 -12.36 3.13 -7.41
C SER A 52 -13.38 3.39 -6.31
N LEU A 53 -12.97 3.99 -5.18
CA LEU A 53 -13.86 4.37 -4.09
C LEU A 53 -14.90 5.41 -4.54
N LYS A 54 -14.48 6.40 -5.34
CA LYS A 54 -15.37 7.42 -5.91
C LYS A 54 -16.35 6.84 -6.94
N SER A 55 -15.92 5.83 -7.70
CA SER A 55 -16.76 5.14 -8.69
C SER A 55 -17.71 4.12 -8.06
N LEU A 56 -17.41 3.64 -6.85
CA LEU A 56 -18.32 2.83 -6.05
C LEU A 56 -19.47 3.72 -5.54
N GLY A 57 -20.59 3.71 -6.26
CA GLY A 57 -21.82 4.40 -5.84
C GLY A 57 -22.34 3.93 -4.47
N GLU A 58 -23.36 4.60 -3.96
CA GLU A 58 -23.92 4.39 -2.62
C GLU A 58 -24.89 3.20 -2.53
N SER A 59 -24.44 2.02 -2.99
CA SER A 59 -25.21 0.78 -2.85
C SER A 59 -24.69 -0.05 -1.68
N SER A 60 -25.58 -0.75 -0.97
CA SER A 60 -25.23 -1.59 0.19
C SER A 60 -24.27 -2.74 -0.17
N THR A 61 -24.28 -3.22 -1.41
CA THR A 61 -23.28 -4.18 -1.94
C THR A 61 -21.89 -3.58 -2.09
N ASN A 62 -21.81 -2.25 -2.26
CA ASN A 62 -20.54 -1.53 -2.30
C ASN A 62 -19.97 -1.28 -0.90
N ASN A 63 -20.74 -1.46 0.19
CA ASN A 63 -20.24 -1.16 1.53
C ASN A 63 -19.05 -2.04 1.94
N ARG A 64 -19.08 -3.34 1.57
CA ARG A 64 -17.95 -4.25 1.82
C ARG A 64 -16.72 -3.87 0.99
N LYS A 65 -16.91 -3.60 -0.32
CA LYS A 65 -15.81 -3.14 -1.20
C LYS A 65 -15.23 -1.80 -0.75
N ARG A 66 -16.08 -0.86 -0.31
CA ARG A 66 -15.66 0.43 0.26
C ARG A 66 -14.83 0.21 1.51
N ALA A 67 -15.26 -0.65 2.43
CA ALA A 67 -14.49 -0.98 3.64
C ALA A 67 -13.13 -1.64 3.31
N GLU A 68 -13.09 -2.53 2.31
CA GLU A 68 -11.83 -3.14 1.86
C GLU A 68 -10.89 -2.10 1.23
N ILE A 69 -11.40 -1.23 0.35
CA ILE A 69 -10.62 -0.15 -0.26
C ILE A 69 -10.14 0.85 0.77
N SER A 70 -10.98 1.24 1.74
CA SER A 70 -10.60 2.11 2.85
C SER A 70 -9.47 1.50 3.67
N LYS A 71 -9.56 0.20 4.04
CA LYS A 71 -8.47 -0.50 4.74
C LYS A 71 -7.18 -0.53 3.93
N LYS A 72 -7.27 -0.73 2.61
CA LYS A 72 -6.10 -0.69 1.71
C LYS A 72 -5.49 0.72 1.65
N LEU A 73 -6.32 1.76 1.59
CA LEU A 73 -5.86 3.15 1.62
C LEU A 73 -5.18 3.48 2.94
N GLU A 74 -5.77 3.13 4.08
CA GLU A 74 -5.14 3.32 5.41
C GLU A 74 -3.79 2.62 5.51
N PHE A 75 -3.70 1.39 5.00
CA PHE A 75 -2.45 0.65 4.94
C PHE A 75 -1.42 1.37 4.05
N LEU A 76 -1.78 1.79 2.84
CA LEU A 76 -0.88 2.50 1.93
C LEU A 76 -0.43 3.85 2.49
N HIS A 77 -1.30 4.58 3.18
CA HIS A 77 -0.94 5.79 3.90
C HIS A 77 0.03 5.50 5.04
N THR A 78 -0.23 4.47 5.84
CA THR A 78 0.69 4.06 6.90
C THR A 78 2.05 3.66 6.34
N VAL A 79 2.08 2.94 5.22
CA VAL A 79 3.32 2.59 4.52
C VAL A 79 4.01 3.84 3.96
N GLN A 80 3.26 4.78 3.38
CA GLN A 80 3.80 6.04 2.90
C GLN A 80 4.45 6.83 4.04
N GLU A 81 3.81 6.95 5.19
CA GLU A 81 4.35 7.67 6.34
C GLU A 81 5.49 6.91 7.00
N LYS A 82 5.29 5.63 7.33
CA LYS A 82 6.23 4.83 8.11
C LYS A 82 7.35 4.19 7.32
N ILE A 83 7.29 4.09 5.99
CA ILE A 83 8.39 3.55 5.19
C ILE A 83 9.13 4.69 4.49
N LEU A 84 8.43 5.68 3.94
CA LEU A 84 9.11 6.81 3.30
C LEU A 84 9.75 7.79 4.30
N GLN A 85 9.36 7.80 5.58
CA GLN A 85 10.11 8.60 6.57
C GLN A 85 11.51 8.08 6.86
N TYR A 86 11.79 6.80 6.58
CA TYR A 86 13.11 6.22 6.83
C TYR A 86 13.99 6.20 5.58
N LEU A 87 13.44 6.54 4.39
CA LEU A 87 14.11 6.56 3.08
C LEU A 87 14.61 7.96 2.75
#